data_AF-A0A1V5ZEL1-F1
#
_entry.id   AF-A0A1V5ZEL1-F1
#
_cell.length_a   1.000
_cell.length_b   1.000
_cell.length_c   1.000
_cell.angle_alpha   90.00
_cell.angle_beta   90.00
_cell.angle_gamma   90.00
#
_symmetry.space_group_name_H-M   'P 1'
#
loop_
_entity.id
_entity.type
_entity.pdbx_description
1 polymer ?
#
loop_
_entity_poly.entity_id
_entity_poly.type
_entity_poly.pdbx_seq_one_letter_code
_entity_poly.pdbx_strand_id
1 'polypeptide(L)'
;MTESNSCSVACNRCGHCCSYMGDVFGIVEKTGQFEYRIQYLITGIMQVVAIDKDKRDIFFNTSILDKHPLACPFLRFDNENLAVCTVHHTRPDLCRMYLCEKCK
;
A
#
# COMPACT_ATOMS: atom_id res chain seq x y z
N MET A 1 22.94 8.14 31.06
CA MET A 1 22.75 6.99 30.16
C MET A 1 21.44 7.24 29.44
N THR A 2 21.50 7.86 28.25
CA THR A 2 20.30 8.23 27.49
C THR A 2 19.95 7.04 26.62
N GLU A 3 19.04 6.20 27.10
CA GLU A 3 18.45 5.12 26.30
C GLU A 3 17.71 5.78 25.13
N SER A 4 18.37 5.79 23.99
CA SER A 4 17.80 6.25 22.73
C SER A 4 16.81 5.18 22.30
N ASN A 5 15.55 5.35 22.68
CA ASN A 5 14.47 4.46 22.32
C ASN A 5 14.29 4.53 20.79
N SER A 6 14.94 3.63 20.05
CA SER A 6 14.95 3.66 18.59
C SER A 6 13.60 3.17 18.06
N CYS A 7 12.63 4.07 17.93
CA CYS A 7 11.35 3.77 17.31
C CYS A 7 11.58 3.49 15.81
N SER A 8 11.46 2.22 15.40
CA SER A 8 11.56 1.86 13.99
C SER A 8 10.26 2.23 13.27
N VAL A 9 10.35 3.06 12.24
CA VAL A 9 9.18 3.48 11.47
C VAL A 9 8.91 2.49 10.35
N ALA A 10 8.34 1.34 10.71
CA ALA A 10 8.00 0.27 9.80
C ALA A 10 6.51 -0.02 9.85
N CYS A 11 5.90 -0.25 8.68
CA CYS A 11 4.50 -0.65 8.58
C CYS A 11 4.20 -1.80 9.55
N ASN A 12 3.18 -1.65 10.39
CA ASN A 12 2.73 -2.67 11.34
C ASN A 12 1.64 -3.58 10.78
N ARG A 13 1.29 -3.41 9.49
CA ARG A 13 0.32 -4.25 8.76
C ARG A 13 -1.11 -4.22 9.32
N CYS A 14 -1.50 -3.13 10.01
CA CYS A 14 -2.86 -2.93 10.51
C CYS A 14 -3.89 -2.59 9.42
N GLY A 15 -3.44 -2.09 8.27
CA GLY A 15 -4.31 -1.73 7.14
C GLY A 15 -4.92 -0.32 7.19
N HIS A 16 -4.88 0.38 8.33
CA HIS A 16 -5.53 1.70 8.50
C HIS A 16 -5.20 2.72 7.41
N CYS A 17 -3.91 2.88 7.08
CA CYS A 17 -3.50 3.84 6.05
C CYS A 17 -3.84 3.39 4.62
N CYS A 18 -4.21 2.12 4.40
CA CYS A 18 -4.51 1.59 3.07
C CYS A 18 -6.02 1.39 2.82
N SER A 19 -6.84 1.23 3.86
CA SER A 19 -8.26 0.89 3.75
C SER A 19 -9.13 1.94 3.09
N TYR A 20 -8.64 3.18 2.96
CA TYR A 20 -9.38 4.31 2.38
C TYR A 20 -8.63 4.99 1.25
N MET A 21 -7.56 4.40 0.71
CA MET A 21 -6.74 5.07 -0.32
C MET A 21 -7.29 4.92 -1.75
N GLY A 22 -8.44 4.29 -1.93
CA GLY A 22 -9.09 4.11 -3.23
C GLY A 22 -9.72 5.40 -3.78
N ASP A 23 -9.99 6.39 -2.92
CA ASP A 23 -10.39 7.76 -3.33
C ASP A 23 -9.20 8.71 -3.52
N VAL A 24 -7.99 8.25 -3.16
CA VAL A 24 -6.73 9.00 -3.34
C VAL A 24 -5.99 8.53 -4.58
N PHE A 25 -5.92 7.22 -4.83
CA PHE A 25 -5.19 6.63 -5.95
C PHE A 25 -6.11 5.88 -6.92
N GLY A 26 -6.03 6.23 -8.21
CA GLY A 26 -6.63 5.46 -9.30
C GLY A 26 -5.56 4.74 -10.12
N ILE A 27 -5.84 3.52 -10.56
CA ILE A 27 -5.04 2.86 -11.61
C ILE A 27 -5.49 3.40 -12.96
N VAL A 28 -4.55 3.94 -13.73
CA VAL A 28 -4.83 4.49 -15.07
C VAL A 28 -4.55 3.48 -16.15
N GLU A 29 -3.40 2.81 -16.09
CA GLU A 29 -3.01 1.79 -17.05
C GLU A 29 -2.02 0.80 -16.47
N LYS A 30 -1.93 -0.37 -17.12
CA LYS A 30 -0.89 -1.36 -16.87
C LYS A 30 0.28 -1.09 -17.84
N THR A 31 1.44 -0.71 -17.32
CA THR A 31 2.63 -0.36 -18.13
C THR A 31 3.58 -1.53 -18.35
N GLY A 32 3.45 -2.60 -17.55
CA GLY A 32 4.25 -3.82 -17.62
C GLY A 32 3.54 -4.99 -16.95
N GLN A 33 4.15 -6.18 -16.93
CA GLN A 33 3.48 -7.39 -16.39
C GLN A 33 2.96 -7.22 -14.95
N PHE A 34 3.73 -6.49 -14.13
CA PHE A 34 3.44 -6.19 -12.73
C PHE A 34 3.66 -4.71 -12.40
N GLU A 35 3.56 -3.84 -13.41
CA GLU A 35 3.79 -2.41 -13.29
C GLU A 35 2.54 -1.65 -13.72
N TYR A 36 2.20 -0.65 -12.93
CA TYR A 36 0.97 0.11 -13.08
C TYR A 36 1.28 1.60 -12.98
N ARG A 37 0.70 2.36 -13.89
CA ARG A 37 0.64 3.81 -13.76
C ARG A 37 -0.57 4.17 -12.92
N ILE A 38 -0.33 4.88 -11.83
CA ILE A 38 -1.36 5.40 -10.96
C ILE A 38 -1.48 6.91 -11.13
N GLN A 39 -2.64 7.43 -10.76
CA GLN A 39 -2.92 8.85 -10.63
C GLN A 39 -3.38 9.16 -9.21
N TYR A 40 -2.91 10.29 -8.67
CA TYR A 40 -3.47 10.90 -7.48
C TYR A 40 -4.75 11.62 -7.90
N LEU A 41 -5.92 11.15 -7.46
CA LEU A 41 -7.21 11.61 -7.98
C LEU A 41 -7.48 13.11 -7.72
N ILE A 42 -6.90 13.66 -6.66
CA ILE A 42 -7.06 15.07 -6.28
C ILE A 42 -6.15 16.01 -7.08
N THR A 43 -4.87 15.64 -7.25
CA THR A 43 -3.84 16.52 -7.82
C THR A 43 -3.50 16.20 -9.28
N GLY A 44 -3.92 15.04 -9.78
CA GLY A 44 -3.57 14.54 -11.10
C GLY A 44 -2.14 14.03 -11.24
N ILE A 45 -1.33 14.03 -10.16
CA ILE A 45 0.05 13.55 -10.18
C ILE A 45 0.09 12.08 -10.59
N MET A 46 0.98 11.75 -11.53
CA MET A 46 1.15 10.39 -12.04
C MET A 46 2.42 9.76 -11.48
N GLN A 47 2.34 8.49 -11.08
CA GLN A 47 3.49 7.73 -10.62
C GLN A 47 3.41 6.29 -11.13
N VAL A 48 4.56 5.65 -11.34
CA VAL A 48 4.62 4.22 -11.65
C VAL A 48 4.91 3.45 -10.37
N VAL A 49 4.14 2.40 -10.14
CA VAL A 49 4.33 1.45 -9.04
C VAL A 49 4.46 0.03 -9.59
N ALA A 50 5.26 -0.79 -8.93
CA ALA A 50 5.48 -2.18 -9.28
C ALA A 50 5.04 -3.10 -8.13
N ILE A 51 4.36 -4.19 -8.46
CA ILE A 51 4.06 -5.24 -7.48
C ILE A 51 5.38 -5.89 -7.04
N ASP A 52 5.63 -5.87 -5.73
CA ASP A 52 6.79 -6.50 -5.13
C ASP A 52 6.80 -8.00 -5.51
N LYS A 53 7.99 -8.53 -5.83
CA LYS A 53 8.13 -9.89 -6.38
C LYS A 53 7.51 -10.98 -5.49
N ASP A 54 7.64 -10.82 -4.17
CA ASP A 54 7.12 -11.71 -3.13
C ASP A 54 5.59 -11.62 -2.94
N LYS A 55 4.92 -10.64 -3.58
CA LYS A 55 3.49 -10.33 -3.38
C LYS A 55 2.65 -10.53 -4.64
N ARG A 56 3.24 -11.08 -5.71
CA ARG A 56 2.58 -11.26 -7.00
C ARG A 56 1.40 -12.23 -6.92
N ASP A 57 1.55 -13.33 -6.19
CA ASP A 57 0.49 -14.35 -6.08
C ASP A 57 -0.73 -13.81 -5.33
N ILE A 58 -0.50 -13.15 -4.19
CA ILE A 58 -1.56 -12.55 -3.37
C ILE A 58 -2.23 -11.35 -4.07
N PHE A 59 -1.54 -10.65 -4.97
CA PHE A 59 -2.11 -9.51 -5.69
C PHE A 59 -3.33 -9.89 -6.55
N PHE A 60 -3.40 -11.12 -7.07
CA PHE A 60 -4.55 -11.54 -7.88
C PHE A 60 -5.84 -11.74 -7.08
N ASN A 61 -5.78 -11.81 -5.75
CA ASN A 61 -6.96 -11.90 -4.91
C ASN A 61 -7.62 -10.52 -4.71
N THR A 62 -8.56 -10.13 -5.56
CA THR A 62 -9.21 -8.81 -5.51
C THR A 62 -10.40 -8.72 -4.55
N SER A 63 -10.72 -9.78 -3.79
CA SER A 63 -11.94 -9.87 -2.94
C SER A 63 -12.10 -8.74 -1.92
N ILE A 64 -11.01 -8.07 -1.54
CA ILE A 64 -11.05 -6.93 -0.64
C ILE A 64 -11.77 -5.72 -1.26
N LEU A 65 -11.64 -5.51 -2.57
CA LEU A 65 -12.26 -4.39 -3.26
C LEU A 65 -13.79 -4.54 -3.33
N ASP A 66 -14.29 -5.78 -3.32
CA ASP A 66 -15.72 -6.07 -3.25
C ASP A 66 -16.30 -5.71 -1.86
N LYS A 67 -15.53 -5.95 -0.79
CA LYS A 67 -15.93 -5.67 0.60
C LYS A 67 -15.70 -4.20 0.99
N HIS A 68 -14.64 -3.61 0.47
CA HIS A 68 -14.21 -2.24 0.76
C HIS A 68 -13.85 -1.54 -0.56
N PRO A 69 -14.85 -0.98 -1.26
CA PRO A 69 -14.62 -0.30 -2.55
C PRO A 69 -13.65 0.87 -2.48
N LEU A 70 -13.48 1.46 -1.30
CA LEU A 70 -12.54 2.56 -1.04
C LEU A 70 -11.14 2.10 -0.62
N ALA A 71 -10.89 0.79 -0.55
CA ALA A 71 -9.56 0.28 -0.26
C ALA A 71 -8.57 0.66 -1.36
N CYS A 72 -7.30 0.82 -0.97
CA CYS A 72 -6.22 0.95 -1.95
C CYS A 72 -6.31 -0.19 -2.98
N PRO A 73 -6.18 0.09 -4.28
CA PRO A 73 -6.18 -0.96 -5.31
C PRO A 73 -5.11 -2.05 -5.09
N PHE A 74 -4.04 -1.70 -4.36
CA PHE A 74 -2.89 -2.54 -4.04
C PHE A 74 -2.92 -3.13 -2.62
N LEU A 75 -4.00 -2.92 -1.86
CA LEU A 75 -4.18 -3.55 -0.54
C LEU A 75 -4.63 -4.99 -0.74
N ARG A 76 -4.02 -5.92 -0.01
CA ARG A 76 -4.46 -7.31 0.14
C ARG A 76 -4.40 -7.72 1.60
N PHE A 77 -4.97 -8.87 1.93
CA PHE A 77 -4.86 -9.51 3.24
C PHE A 77 -4.25 -10.90 3.05
N ASP A 78 -3.25 -11.23 3.87
CA ASP A 78 -2.67 -12.57 3.87
C ASP A 78 -3.55 -13.58 4.61
N ASN A 79 -3.06 -14.81 4.74
CA ASN A 79 -3.78 -15.90 5.40
C ASN A 79 -4.00 -15.66 6.90
N GLU A 80 -3.26 -14.73 7.52
CA GLU A 80 -3.41 -14.32 8.92
C GLU A 80 -4.32 -13.09 9.07
N ASN A 81 -4.97 -12.65 7.99
CA ASN A 81 -5.73 -11.41 7.91
C ASN A 81 -4.91 -10.16 8.24
N LEU A 82 -3.61 -10.16 7.98
CA LEU A 82 -2.75 -8.99 8.09
C LEU A 82 -2.69 -8.23 6.77
N ALA A 83 -2.74 -6.91 6.84
CA ALA A 83 -2.70 -6.08 5.65
C ALA A 83 -1.35 -6.20 4.91
N VAL A 84 -1.44 -6.28 3.59
CA VAL A 84 -0.32 -6.37 2.66
C VAL A 84 -0.46 -5.25 1.63
N CYS A 85 0.49 -4.32 1.64
CA CYS A 85 0.67 -3.40 0.53
C CYS A 85 1.50 -4.13 -0.53
N THR A 86 0.91 -4.44 -1.69
CA THR A 86 1.58 -5.22 -2.73
C THR A 86 2.64 -4.43 -3.50
N VAL A 87 2.65 -3.10 -3.39
CA VAL A 87 3.63 -2.19 -4.01
C VAL A 87 4.53 -1.53 -2.96
N HIS A 88 4.76 -2.17 -1.81
CA HIS A 88 5.36 -1.50 -0.66
C HIS A 88 6.73 -0.88 -0.95
N HIS A 89 7.54 -1.52 -1.79
CA HIS A 89 8.87 -1.03 -2.17
C HIS A 89 8.79 0.25 -3.01
N THR A 90 7.95 0.24 -4.04
CA THR A 90 7.73 1.37 -4.96
C THR A 90 6.54 2.24 -4.54
N ARG A 91 6.11 2.18 -3.28
CA ARG A 91 4.88 2.83 -2.85
C ARG A 91 4.95 4.35 -3.13
N PRO A 92 3.80 4.98 -3.42
CA PRO A 92 3.75 6.41 -3.71
C PRO A 92 4.31 7.25 -2.57
N ASP A 93 4.80 8.43 -2.88
CA ASP A 93 5.44 9.29 -1.88
C ASP A 93 4.50 9.67 -0.74
N LEU A 94 3.22 9.87 -1.05
CA LEU A 94 2.18 10.11 -0.04
C LEU A 94 2.08 8.94 0.96
N CYS A 95 2.23 7.70 0.50
CA CYS A 95 2.23 6.52 1.37
C CYS A 95 3.47 6.47 2.28
N ARG A 96 4.59 7.12 1.91
CA ARG A 96 5.81 7.17 2.74
C ARG A 96 5.68 8.15 3.90
N MET A 97 4.72 9.07 3.84
CA MET A 97 4.43 10.02 4.92
C MET A 97 3.66 9.36 6.08
N TYR A 98 2.98 8.24 5.84
CA TYR A 98 2.31 7.48 6.90
C TYR A 98 3.32 6.64 7.68
N LEU A 99 3.55 7.04 8.92
CA LEU A 99 4.49 6.40 9.83
C LEU A 99 3.69 5.56 10.84
N CYS A 100 3.98 4.27 10.92
CA CYS A 100 3.48 3.45 12.02
C CYS A 100 4.47 3.55 13.17
N GLU A 101 4.00 3.99 14.32
CA GLU A 101 4.77 3.90 15.55
C GLU A 101 4.85 2.42 15.96
N LYS A 102 6.06 1.88 16.04
CA LYS A 102 6.33 0.66 16.80
C LYS A 102 6.95 1.07 18.14
N CYS A 103 6.20 1.83 18.94
CA CYS A 103 6.52 1.95 20.35
C CYS A 103 6.12 0.62 21.02
N LYS A 104 7.11 -0.15 21.47
CA LYS A 104 6.90 -1.26 22.41
C LYS A 104 6.97 -0.71 23.83
#